data_AF-R5P9N4-F1
#
_entry.id   AF-R5P9N4-F1
#
_cell.length_a   1.000
_cell.length_b   1.000
_cell.length_c   1.000
_cell.angle_alpha   90.00
_cell.angle_beta   90.00
_cell.angle_gamma   90.00
#
_symmetry.space_group_name_H-M   'P 1'
#
loop_
_entity.id
_entity.type
_entity.pdbx_description
1 polymer ?
#
loop_
_entity_poly.entity_id
_entity_poly.type
_entity_poly.pdbx_seq_one_letter_code
_entity_poly.pdbx_strand_id
1 'polypeptide(L)'
;METLVNNTSAEAIEQQFNEKMNRNVNHQSFTFDPKIYLDTKIPDKQNSKQIRLRILPVSGTDPNVFLKLKTHSLKVDKEIANSGFKSFICLNDEHIKEREPRGCPLCQKAKELFDKAKEYRSNGDDNMSKVLYKQACTFKCKTTYIVRVIVRGHEDEGVKFWRFNENSKGEGCYDKLMSIYNTRREPKPDGGMYNLFDLVEGKDIVLTLNRVFDTQGKDTNKISYQITDANFSTPLSNDIMQANEWINDSKKWTDAYGIKQYDYLKIISEGKIPVRDHENGGYSSKEVKTNDANQREQENARIAREILSEHQEQQQAVEPQTSSMVNTPLLHQTPSPQTPLPFNGNDPDLPF
;
A
#
# COMPACT_ATOMS: atom_id res chain seq x y z
N MET A 1 45.03 -37.92 -5.98
CA MET A 1 45.41 -36.66 -6.65
C MET A 1 44.13 -35.96 -7.03
N GLU A 2 43.71 -35.01 -6.20
CA GLU A 2 42.57 -34.13 -6.48
C GLU A 2 42.91 -33.24 -7.68
N THR A 3 42.03 -33.20 -8.67
CA THR A 3 42.12 -32.26 -9.80
C THR A 3 41.09 -31.17 -9.61
N LEU A 4 41.54 -29.92 -9.69
CA LEU A 4 40.71 -28.72 -9.55
C LEU A 4 39.72 -28.64 -10.72
N VAL A 5 38.44 -28.85 -10.41
CA VAL A 5 37.32 -28.61 -11.33
C VAL A 5 36.89 -27.16 -11.14
N ASN A 6 37.35 -26.28 -12.03
CA ASN A 6 36.83 -24.95 -12.39
C ASN A 6 37.98 -24.01 -12.74
N ASN A 7 38.51 -24.16 -13.96
CA ASN A 7 39.37 -23.12 -14.54
C ASN A 7 38.47 -22.15 -15.32
N THR A 8 38.56 -20.87 -15.01
CA THR A 8 37.82 -19.82 -15.73
C THR A 8 38.29 -19.78 -17.18
N SER A 9 37.40 -20.05 -18.13
CA SER A 9 37.76 -20.05 -19.56
C SER A 9 37.95 -18.62 -20.07
N ALA A 10 38.77 -18.48 -21.12
CA ALA A 10 38.92 -17.20 -21.83
C ALA A 10 37.55 -16.69 -22.34
N GLU A 11 36.66 -17.58 -22.77
CA GLU A 11 35.27 -17.26 -23.12
C GLU A 11 34.48 -16.65 -21.96
N ALA A 12 34.64 -17.15 -20.73
CA ALA A 12 33.95 -16.57 -19.57
C ALA A 12 34.46 -15.16 -19.24
N ILE A 13 35.75 -14.89 -19.45
CA ILE A 13 36.36 -13.56 -19.26
C ILE A 13 35.94 -12.61 -20.39
N GLU A 14 35.90 -13.09 -21.64
CA GLU A 14 35.45 -12.31 -22.79
C GLU A 14 33.95 -12.02 -22.76
N GLN A 15 33.10 -12.97 -22.31
CA GLN A 15 31.69 -12.70 -22.02
C GLN A 15 31.54 -11.63 -20.93
N GLN A 16 32.30 -11.72 -19.85
CA GLN A 16 32.27 -10.73 -18.78
C GLN A 16 32.76 -9.34 -19.25
N PHE A 17 33.72 -9.28 -20.18
CA PHE A 17 34.22 -8.04 -20.77
C PHE A 17 33.20 -7.42 -21.75
N ASN A 18 32.55 -8.25 -22.58
CA ASN A 18 31.51 -7.82 -23.52
C ASN A 18 30.23 -7.37 -22.79
N GLU A 19 29.85 -8.00 -21.67
CA GLU A 19 28.75 -7.53 -20.81
C GLU A 19 29.03 -6.16 -20.17
N LYS A 20 30.29 -5.85 -19.88
CA LYS A 20 30.70 -4.55 -19.32
C LYS A 20 30.70 -3.44 -20.37
N MET A 21 31.08 -3.73 -21.61
CA MET A 21 31.08 -2.78 -22.73
C MET A 21 29.67 -2.54 -23.30
N ASN A 22 28.79 -3.53 -23.25
CA ASN A 22 27.37 -3.42 -23.61
C ASN A 22 26.46 -3.08 -22.42
N ARG A 23 26.97 -2.38 -21.40
CA ARG A 23 26.10 -1.62 -20.49
C ARG A 23 25.55 -0.40 -21.22
N ASN A 24 24.68 -0.65 -22.21
CA ASN A 24 23.49 0.17 -22.25
C ASN A 24 22.86 0.01 -20.88
N VAL A 25 22.71 1.11 -20.14
CA VAL A 25 21.75 1.17 -19.06
C VAL A 25 20.42 0.85 -19.74
N ASN A 26 20.07 -0.44 -19.77
CA ASN A 26 18.75 -0.87 -20.16
C ASN A 26 17.86 -0.31 -19.06
N HIS A 27 17.41 0.92 -19.28
CA HIS A 27 16.16 1.37 -18.73
C HIS A 27 15.14 0.37 -19.25
N GLN A 28 14.86 -0.67 -18.45
CA GLN A 28 13.66 -1.47 -18.65
C GLN A 28 12.53 -0.46 -18.73
N SER A 29 11.98 -0.27 -19.91
CA SER A 29 10.81 0.56 -20.10
C SER A 29 9.72 -0.11 -19.30
N PHE A 30 9.37 0.47 -18.15
CA PHE A 30 8.27 0.00 -17.32
C PHE A 30 7.00 0.09 -18.17
N THR A 31 6.60 -1.04 -18.74
CA THR A 31 5.33 -1.14 -19.46
C THR A 31 4.29 -1.48 -18.41
N PHE A 32 3.39 -0.55 -18.14
CA PHE A 32 2.32 -0.78 -17.18
C PHE A 32 1.41 -1.90 -17.70
N ASP A 33 1.47 -3.05 -17.03
CA ASP A 33 0.55 -4.15 -17.26
C ASP A 33 -0.45 -4.21 -16.10
N PRO A 34 -1.72 -3.81 -16.30
CA PRO A 34 -2.74 -3.89 -15.26
C PRO A 34 -2.93 -5.32 -14.73
N LYS A 35 -2.63 -6.34 -15.53
CA LYS A 35 -2.91 -7.74 -15.18
C LYS A 35 -2.03 -8.25 -14.04
N ILE A 36 -0.89 -7.63 -13.76
CA ILE A 36 -0.01 -8.03 -12.64
C ILE A 36 -0.54 -7.58 -11.28
N TYR A 37 -1.55 -6.72 -11.23
CA TYR A 37 -2.13 -6.21 -9.99
C TYR A 37 -3.42 -6.96 -9.64
N LEU A 38 -3.67 -7.14 -8.35
CA LEU A 38 -5.01 -7.46 -7.88
C LEU A 38 -5.92 -6.24 -8.09
N ASP A 39 -6.94 -6.39 -8.94
CA ASP A 39 -7.91 -5.34 -9.19
C ASP A 39 -8.89 -5.19 -8.01
N THR A 40 -8.64 -4.20 -7.16
CA THR A 40 -9.51 -3.83 -6.05
C THR A 40 -10.49 -2.71 -6.38
N LYS A 41 -10.62 -2.31 -7.67
CA LYS A 41 -11.63 -1.33 -8.08
C LYS A 41 -13.02 -1.96 -8.00
N ILE A 42 -13.93 -1.27 -7.32
CA ILE A 42 -15.35 -1.60 -7.30
C ILE A 42 -15.98 -1.00 -8.58
N PRO A 43 -16.73 -1.78 -9.38
CA PRO A 43 -17.38 -1.28 -10.58
C PRO A 43 -18.27 -0.06 -10.33
N ASP A 44 -18.44 0.75 -11.36
CA ASP A 44 -19.34 1.90 -11.30
C ASP A 44 -20.77 1.40 -11.04
N LYS A 45 -21.51 2.11 -10.18
CA LYS A 45 -22.86 1.75 -9.70
C LYS A 45 -22.95 0.56 -8.73
N GLN A 46 -21.83 -0.01 -8.28
CA GLN A 46 -21.80 -1.02 -7.21
C GLN A 46 -21.17 -0.45 -5.93
N ASN A 47 -21.72 -0.83 -4.78
CA ASN A 47 -21.17 -0.44 -3.47
C ASN A 47 -20.22 -1.46 -2.89
N SER A 48 -20.19 -2.68 -3.44
CA SER A 48 -19.31 -3.75 -2.99
C SER A 48 -18.81 -4.62 -4.14
N LYS A 49 -17.66 -5.26 -3.94
CA LYS A 49 -17.07 -6.28 -4.83
C LYS A 49 -16.47 -7.37 -3.97
N GLN A 50 -16.77 -8.63 -4.27
CA GLN A 50 -16.15 -9.77 -3.61
C GLN A 50 -15.16 -10.45 -4.56
N ILE A 51 -13.98 -10.79 -4.05
CA ILE A 51 -12.92 -11.47 -4.78
C ILE A 51 -12.47 -12.67 -3.94
N ARG A 52 -12.45 -13.86 -4.55
CA ARG A 52 -11.85 -15.04 -3.91
C ARG A 52 -10.43 -15.21 -4.42
N LEU A 53 -9.47 -15.37 -3.51
CA LEU A 53 -8.06 -15.40 -3.85
C LEU A 53 -7.32 -16.49 -3.07
N ARG A 54 -6.26 -17.04 -3.65
CA ARG A 54 -5.31 -17.93 -3.00
C ARG A 54 -3.98 -17.20 -2.83
N ILE A 55 -3.49 -17.08 -1.60
CA ILE A 55 -2.20 -16.44 -1.30
C ILE A 55 -1.08 -17.44 -1.59
N LEU A 56 -0.02 -16.96 -2.23
CA LEU A 56 1.19 -17.70 -2.57
C LEU A 56 2.38 -17.23 -1.70
N PRO A 57 3.41 -18.08 -1.56
CA PRO A 57 4.72 -17.64 -1.08
C PRO A 57 5.29 -16.51 -1.95
N VAL A 58 6.23 -15.73 -1.39
CA VAL A 58 6.90 -14.61 -2.06
C VAL A 58 7.65 -15.08 -3.30
N SER A 59 8.20 -16.30 -3.28
CA SER A 59 8.75 -16.97 -4.47
C SER A 59 8.86 -18.48 -4.23
N GLY A 60 9.19 -19.26 -5.26
CA GLY A 60 9.51 -20.69 -5.08
C GLY A 60 10.67 -20.95 -4.11
N THR A 61 11.53 -19.96 -3.85
CA THR A 61 12.67 -20.05 -2.92
C THR A 61 12.41 -19.36 -1.57
N ASP A 62 11.39 -18.51 -1.47
CA ASP A 62 11.07 -17.76 -0.26
C ASP A 62 9.67 -18.17 0.23
N PRO A 63 9.59 -19.02 1.27
CA PRO A 63 8.34 -19.58 1.75
C PRO A 63 7.48 -18.57 2.52
N ASN A 64 7.99 -17.37 2.82
CA ASN A 64 7.19 -16.33 3.46
C ASN A 64 6.05 -15.91 2.53
N VAL A 65 4.88 -15.56 3.09
CA VAL A 65 3.73 -15.11 2.28
C VAL A 65 3.61 -13.58 2.22
N PHE A 66 4.19 -12.87 3.18
CA PHE A 66 4.20 -11.41 3.25
C PHE A 66 5.58 -10.87 2.95
N LEU A 67 5.70 -10.09 1.88
CA LEU A 67 6.86 -9.24 1.66
C LEU A 67 6.63 -7.89 2.37
N LYS A 68 7.50 -7.57 3.33
CA LYS A 68 7.41 -6.35 4.14
C LYS A 68 8.32 -5.27 3.59
N LEU A 69 7.74 -4.19 3.07
CA LEU A 69 8.46 -3.04 2.52
C LEU A 69 8.20 -1.76 3.34
N LYS A 70 9.09 -0.79 3.21
CA LYS A 70 8.92 0.60 3.65
C LYS A 70 8.50 1.46 2.47
N THR A 71 7.42 2.20 2.63
CA THR A 71 6.92 3.14 1.60
C THR A 71 6.61 4.51 2.18
N HIS A 72 6.67 5.54 1.34
CA HIS A 72 6.24 6.90 1.66
C HIS A 72 4.94 7.18 0.93
N SER A 73 3.90 7.63 1.65
CA SER A 73 2.62 8.04 1.05
C SER A 73 2.49 9.54 1.20
N LEU A 74 2.60 10.26 0.07
CA LEU A 74 2.68 11.72 0.04
C LEU A 74 1.51 12.30 -0.72
N LYS A 75 1.05 13.48 -0.31
CA LYS A 75 0.26 14.34 -1.20
C LYS A 75 1.19 14.85 -2.30
N VAL A 76 0.74 14.76 -3.53
CA VAL A 76 1.48 15.18 -4.73
C VAL A 76 0.54 15.99 -5.62
N ASP A 77 1.13 16.69 -6.58
CA ASP A 77 0.35 17.38 -7.60
C ASP A 77 -0.54 16.40 -8.40
N LYS A 78 -1.71 16.86 -8.83
CA LYS A 78 -2.64 16.04 -9.63
C LYS A 78 -2.05 15.64 -10.98
N GLU A 79 -1.09 16.41 -11.53
CA GLU A 79 -0.31 16.00 -12.71
C GLU A 79 0.53 14.72 -12.45
N ILE A 80 0.91 14.45 -11.20
CA ILE A 80 1.69 13.26 -10.81
C ILE A 80 0.78 12.07 -10.48
N ALA A 81 -0.36 12.34 -9.86
CA ALA A 81 -1.42 11.38 -9.56
C ALA A 81 -2.77 12.08 -9.39
N ASN A 82 -3.78 11.70 -10.18
CA ASN A 82 -5.11 12.32 -10.17
C ASN A 82 -5.77 12.37 -8.77
N SER A 83 -5.50 11.38 -7.92
CA SER A 83 -5.99 11.33 -6.54
C SER A 83 -5.39 12.40 -5.61
N GLY A 84 -4.33 13.09 -6.06
CA GLY A 84 -3.52 13.98 -5.24
C GLY A 84 -2.63 13.25 -4.24
N PHE A 85 -2.61 11.92 -4.22
CA PHE A 85 -1.75 11.12 -3.33
C PHE A 85 -1.02 10.03 -4.10
N LYS A 86 0.26 9.84 -3.78
CA LYS A 86 1.07 8.78 -4.37
C LYS A 86 1.96 8.11 -3.33
N SER A 87 2.06 6.78 -3.45
CA SER A 87 2.94 5.96 -2.64
C SER A 87 4.22 5.62 -3.42
N PHE A 88 5.37 5.80 -2.78
CA PHE A 88 6.70 5.53 -3.31
C PHE A 88 7.42 4.52 -2.42
N ILE A 89 8.16 3.59 -3.01
CA ILE A 89 9.04 2.71 -2.24
C ILE A 89 10.17 3.55 -1.63
N CYS A 90 10.48 3.31 -0.36
CA CYS A 90 11.59 3.98 0.32
C CYS A 90 12.93 3.44 -0.21
N LEU A 91 13.83 4.31 -0.66
CA LEU A 91 15.15 3.89 -1.16
C LEU A 91 16.06 3.30 -0.07
N ASN A 92 15.70 3.45 1.21
CA ASN A 92 16.41 2.81 2.32
C ASN A 92 15.87 1.40 2.65
N ASP A 93 14.86 0.91 1.92
CA ASP A 93 14.31 -0.43 2.16
C ASP A 93 15.35 -1.52 1.89
N GLU A 94 15.28 -2.60 2.67
CA GLU A 94 16.25 -3.69 2.60
C GLU A 94 16.08 -4.62 1.41
N HIS A 95 14.89 -4.66 0.82
CA HIS A 95 14.58 -5.50 -0.34
C HIS A 95 15.02 -4.86 -1.67
N ILE A 96 15.55 -3.63 -1.63
CA ILE A 96 16.18 -2.99 -2.78
C ILE A 96 17.62 -3.49 -2.91
N LYS A 97 17.89 -4.29 -3.95
CA LYS A 97 19.21 -4.88 -4.21
C LYS A 97 20.28 -3.82 -4.47
N GLU A 98 19.95 -2.84 -5.31
CA GLU A 98 20.83 -1.73 -5.68
C GLU A 98 20.50 -0.52 -4.80
N ARG A 99 21.12 -0.47 -3.61
CA ARG A 99 20.90 0.63 -2.67
C ARG A 99 21.45 1.93 -3.27
N GLU A 100 20.64 2.98 -3.24
CA GLU A 100 21.07 4.34 -3.56
C GLU A 100 22.05 4.84 -2.49
N PRO A 101 23.32 5.11 -2.83
CA PRO A 101 24.33 5.52 -1.83
C PRO A 101 23.98 6.81 -1.09
N ARG A 102 23.25 7.72 -1.76
CA ARG A 102 22.76 8.96 -1.13
C ARG A 102 21.62 8.73 -0.15
N GLY A 103 21.06 7.53 -0.07
CA GLY A 103 19.90 7.18 0.74
C GLY A 103 18.59 7.80 0.24
N CYS A 104 17.50 7.60 0.98
CA CYS A 104 16.18 8.10 0.61
C CYS A 104 16.03 9.61 0.88
N PRO A 105 15.77 10.45 -0.14
CA PRO A 105 15.61 11.89 0.03
C PRO A 105 14.34 12.26 0.81
N LEU A 106 13.31 11.39 0.79
CA LEU A 106 12.09 11.58 1.59
C LEU A 106 12.36 11.36 3.08
N CYS A 107 13.14 10.33 3.44
CA CYS A 107 13.59 10.13 4.82
C CYS A 107 14.45 11.30 5.31
N GLN A 108 15.34 11.81 4.46
CA GLN A 108 16.17 12.97 4.77
C GLN A 108 15.32 14.20 5.04
N LYS A 109 14.31 14.47 4.19
CA LYS A 109 13.40 15.59 4.38
C LYS A 109 12.58 15.47 5.67
N ALA A 110 12.10 14.26 5.99
CA ALA A 110 11.42 14.00 7.26
C ALA A 110 12.33 14.32 8.45
N LYS A 111 13.59 13.87 8.42
CA LYS A 111 14.58 14.12 9.48
C LYS A 111 14.85 15.62 9.64
N GLU A 112 15.10 16.34 8.55
CA GLU A 112 15.32 17.79 8.55
C GLU A 112 14.16 18.53 9.24
N LEU A 113 12.91 18.15 8.93
CA LEU A 113 11.73 18.78 9.53
C LEU A 113 11.56 18.41 11.02
N PHE A 114 11.87 17.18 11.42
CA PHE A 114 11.87 16.79 12.84
C PHE A 114 12.94 17.55 13.64
N ASP A 115 14.14 17.71 13.08
CA ASP A 115 15.24 18.43 13.72
C ASP A 115 14.87 19.91 13.91
N LYS A 116 14.31 20.55 12.87
CA LYS A 116 13.77 21.93 12.99
C LYS A 116 12.63 22.01 14.00
N ALA A 117 11.68 21.06 13.99
CA ALA A 117 10.59 21.05 14.96
C ALA A 117 11.10 21.01 16.42
N LYS A 118 12.18 20.26 16.67
CA LYS A 118 12.84 20.19 17.98
C LYS A 118 13.51 21.51 18.34
N GLU A 119 14.17 22.16 17.39
CA GLU A 119 14.80 23.47 17.58
C GLU A 119 13.77 24.56 17.97
N TYR A 120 12.66 24.67 17.22
CA TYR A 120 11.58 25.60 17.54
C TYR A 120 10.98 25.35 18.93
N ARG A 121 10.84 24.07 19.32
CA ARG A 121 10.38 23.71 20.68
C ARG A 121 11.36 24.18 21.75
N SER A 122 12.66 23.99 21.53
CA SER A 122 13.71 24.45 22.45
C SER A 122 13.76 25.98 22.56
N ASN A 123 13.39 26.69 21.49
CA ASN A 123 13.34 28.15 21.46
C ASN A 123 12.00 28.73 21.98
N GLY A 124 11.08 27.88 22.46
CA GLY A 124 9.79 28.30 23.05
C GLY A 124 8.65 28.52 22.03
N ASP A 125 8.86 28.26 20.74
CA ASP A 125 7.82 28.35 19.71
C ASP A 125 7.16 26.99 19.48
N ASP A 126 6.27 26.64 20.40
CA ASP A 126 5.51 25.39 20.37
C ASP A 126 4.59 25.28 19.14
N ASN A 127 4.13 26.41 18.59
CA ASN A 127 3.22 26.40 17.46
C ASN A 127 3.95 25.97 16.18
N MET A 128 5.09 26.60 15.88
CA MET A 128 5.91 26.21 14.74
C MET A 128 6.46 24.80 14.90
N SER A 129 6.85 24.41 16.12
CA SER A 129 7.25 23.03 16.41
C SER A 129 6.17 22.01 16.01
N LYS A 130 4.91 22.24 16.40
CA LYS A 130 3.78 21.35 16.06
C LYS A 130 3.56 21.26 14.55
N VAL A 131 3.60 22.39 13.85
CA VAL A 131 3.43 22.44 12.38
C VAL A 131 4.51 21.61 11.68
N LEU A 132 5.78 21.86 11.99
CA LEU A 132 6.92 21.17 11.38
C LEU A 132 6.92 19.68 11.72
N TYR A 133 6.57 19.31 12.95
CA TYR A 133 6.45 17.91 13.35
C TYR A 133 5.39 17.17 12.52
N LYS A 134 4.23 17.78 12.31
CA LYS A 134 3.16 17.20 11.50
C LYS A 134 3.54 17.12 10.02
N GLN A 135 4.22 18.14 9.49
CA GLN A 135 4.79 18.10 8.14
C GLN A 135 5.81 16.95 8.02
N ALA A 136 6.71 16.76 8.99
CA ALA A 136 7.66 15.65 9.01
C ALA A 136 6.98 14.28 8.98
N CYS A 137 5.86 14.12 9.71
CA CYS A 137 5.06 12.90 9.70
C CYS A 137 4.48 12.55 8.32
N THR A 138 4.25 13.53 7.42
CA THR A 138 3.81 13.25 6.05
C THR A 138 4.90 12.55 5.23
N PHE A 139 6.18 12.87 5.49
CA PHE A 139 7.32 12.26 4.82
C PHE A 139 7.82 10.96 5.47
N LYS A 140 7.29 10.59 6.65
CA LYS A 140 7.70 9.37 7.34
C LYS A 140 7.32 8.14 6.52
N CYS A 141 8.26 7.19 6.40
CA CYS A 141 7.94 5.91 5.80
C CYS A 141 7.04 5.07 6.71
N LYS A 142 6.14 4.29 6.12
CA LYS A 142 5.27 3.32 6.78
C LYS A 142 5.59 1.93 6.26
N THR A 143 5.27 0.91 7.05
CA THR A 143 5.32 -0.46 6.56
C THR A 143 4.17 -0.71 5.59
N THR A 144 4.47 -1.42 4.52
CA THR A 144 3.53 -1.91 3.51
C THR A 144 3.82 -3.38 3.29
N TYR A 145 2.76 -4.17 3.13
CA TYR A 145 2.86 -5.58 2.80
C TYR A 145 2.48 -5.80 1.34
N ILE A 146 3.18 -6.71 0.69
CA ILE A 146 2.84 -7.23 -0.63
C ILE A 146 2.69 -8.74 -0.50
N VAL A 147 1.60 -9.27 -1.05
CA VAL A 147 1.37 -10.72 -1.18
C VAL A 147 1.19 -11.09 -2.65
N ARG A 148 1.69 -12.27 -3.02
CA ARG A 148 1.40 -12.90 -4.32
C ARG A 148 0.08 -13.65 -4.22
N VAL A 149 -0.76 -13.55 -5.24
CA VAL A 149 -2.09 -14.18 -5.23
C VAL A 149 -2.45 -14.77 -6.59
N ILE A 150 -3.29 -15.81 -6.55
CA ILE A 150 -4.12 -16.27 -7.67
C ILE A 150 -5.56 -15.85 -7.39
N VAL A 151 -6.25 -15.32 -8.39
CA VAL A 151 -7.67 -14.95 -8.28
C VAL A 151 -8.50 -16.13 -8.78
N ARG A 152 -9.39 -16.64 -7.95
CA ARG A 152 -10.28 -17.75 -8.32
C ARG A 152 -11.31 -17.30 -9.33
N GLY A 153 -11.49 -18.09 -10.39
CA GLY A 153 -12.34 -17.75 -11.54
C GLY A 153 -11.64 -16.88 -12.59
N HIS A 154 -10.38 -16.49 -12.33
CA HIS A 154 -9.52 -15.72 -13.24
C HIS A 154 -8.09 -16.27 -13.19
N GLU A 155 -7.97 -17.60 -13.05
CA GLU A 155 -6.69 -18.29 -12.96
C GLU A 155 -5.82 -18.15 -14.23
N ASP A 156 -6.45 -17.91 -15.39
CA ASP A 156 -5.81 -17.66 -16.68
C ASP A 156 -5.01 -16.35 -16.72
N GLU A 157 -5.32 -15.40 -15.83
CA GLU A 157 -4.55 -14.15 -15.67
C GLU A 157 -3.24 -14.38 -14.91
N GLY A 158 -3.07 -15.55 -14.27
CA GLY A 158 -1.88 -15.94 -13.55
C GLY A 158 -1.64 -15.18 -12.24
N VAL A 159 -0.37 -15.13 -11.83
CA VAL A 159 0.05 -14.54 -10.55
C VAL A 159 -0.09 -13.02 -10.55
N LYS A 160 -0.71 -12.50 -9.49
CA LYS A 160 -0.91 -11.07 -9.24
C LYS A 160 -0.28 -10.65 -7.92
N PHE A 161 -0.06 -9.33 -7.77
CA PHE A 161 0.40 -8.71 -6.54
C PHE A 161 -0.71 -7.88 -5.89
N TRP A 162 -0.92 -8.11 -4.60
CA TRP A 162 -1.79 -7.31 -3.77
C TRP A 162 -0.99 -6.58 -2.70
N ARG A 163 -1.10 -5.25 -2.68
CA ARG A 163 -0.39 -4.37 -1.76
C ARG A 163 -1.37 -3.67 -0.83
N PHE A 164 -1.05 -3.66 0.46
CA PHE A 164 -1.78 -2.92 1.49
C PHE A 164 -0.85 -2.41 2.57
N ASN A 165 -1.19 -1.28 3.18
CA ASN A 165 -0.38 -0.67 4.23
C ASN A 165 -0.62 -1.34 5.60
N GLU A 166 0.36 -1.25 6.48
CA GLU A 166 0.13 -1.49 7.91
C GLU A 166 -0.94 -0.52 8.43
N ASN A 167 -1.68 -0.96 9.45
CA ASN A 167 -2.65 -0.13 10.14
C ASN A 167 -2.23 -0.02 11.60
N SER A 168 -2.00 1.20 12.07
CA SER A 168 -1.60 1.43 13.46
C SER A 168 -2.69 1.09 14.49
N LYS A 169 -3.95 0.94 14.06
CA LYS A 169 -5.10 0.56 14.90
C LYS A 169 -5.32 -0.96 14.95
N GLY A 170 -4.56 -1.77 14.20
CA GLY A 170 -4.71 -3.22 14.19
C GLY A 170 -5.94 -3.73 13.42
N GLU A 171 -6.53 -2.90 12.56
CA GLU A 171 -7.72 -3.25 11.75
C GLU A 171 -7.41 -3.40 10.25
N GLY A 172 -6.11 -3.47 9.92
CA GLY A 172 -5.61 -3.54 8.56
C GLY A 172 -5.84 -4.90 7.91
N CYS A 173 -5.51 -5.00 6.61
CA CYS A 173 -5.60 -6.26 5.89
C CYS A 173 -4.64 -7.31 6.48
N TYR A 174 -3.43 -6.89 6.88
CA TYR A 174 -2.47 -7.76 7.57
C TYR A 174 -3.06 -8.34 8.86
N ASP A 175 -3.59 -7.48 9.72
CA ASP A 175 -4.11 -7.87 11.04
C ASP A 175 -5.28 -8.84 10.91
N LYS A 176 -6.18 -8.59 9.94
CA LYS A 176 -7.31 -9.48 9.63
C LYS A 176 -6.83 -10.84 9.11
N LEU A 177 -5.88 -10.87 8.18
CA LEU A 177 -5.30 -12.13 7.70
C LEU A 177 -4.63 -12.92 8.83
N MET A 178 -3.88 -12.23 9.70
CA MET A 178 -3.22 -12.89 10.83
C MET A 178 -4.19 -13.33 11.91
N SER A 179 -5.26 -12.59 12.15
CA SER A 179 -6.35 -13.01 13.03
C SER A 179 -6.97 -14.30 12.55
N ILE A 180 -7.32 -14.41 11.25
CA ILE A 180 -7.87 -15.65 10.67
C ILE A 180 -6.85 -16.79 10.79
N TYR A 181 -5.59 -16.56 10.44
CA TYR A 181 -4.54 -17.57 10.56
C TYR A 181 -4.44 -18.10 11.99
N ASN A 182 -4.40 -17.21 12.99
CA ASN A 182 -4.31 -17.60 14.40
C ASN A 182 -5.56 -18.34 14.88
N THR A 183 -6.75 -17.88 14.48
CA THR A 183 -8.02 -18.56 14.83
C THR A 183 -8.12 -19.95 14.25
N ARG A 184 -7.47 -20.22 13.10
CA ARG A 184 -7.48 -21.55 12.46
C ARG A 184 -6.26 -22.38 12.76
N ARG A 185 -5.31 -21.86 13.54
CA ARG A 185 -4.07 -22.56 13.89
C ARG A 185 -4.38 -23.64 14.92
N GLU A 186 -4.69 -24.83 14.43
CA GLU A 186 -5.00 -26.02 15.24
C GLU A 186 -4.01 -27.15 14.93
N PRO A 187 -3.68 -28.01 15.92
CA PRO A 187 -2.86 -29.20 15.67
C PRO A 187 -3.55 -30.16 14.70
N LYS A 188 -2.78 -30.72 13.77
CA LYS A 188 -3.22 -31.81 12.90
C LYS A 188 -2.93 -33.18 13.54
N PRO A 189 -3.67 -34.24 13.17
CA PRO A 189 -3.42 -35.60 13.67
C PRO A 189 -2.01 -36.15 13.35
N ASP A 190 -1.35 -35.63 12.32
CA ASP A 190 0.00 -35.98 11.90
C ASP A 190 1.11 -35.27 12.72
N GLY A 191 0.73 -34.48 13.73
CA GLY A 191 1.64 -33.70 14.56
C GLY A 191 2.02 -32.34 13.97
N GLY A 192 1.53 -32.01 12.77
CA GLY A 192 1.67 -30.68 12.16
C GLY A 192 0.71 -29.64 12.75
N MET A 193 0.76 -28.42 12.20
CA MET A 193 -0.20 -27.36 12.49
C MET A 193 -0.97 -27.04 11.22
N TYR A 194 -2.28 -26.80 11.35
CA TYR A 194 -3.06 -26.26 10.26
C TYR A 194 -2.49 -24.89 9.84
N ASN A 195 -2.23 -24.74 8.55
CA ASN A 195 -1.73 -23.52 7.96
C ASN A 195 -2.73 -23.02 6.90
N LEU A 196 -3.30 -21.84 7.15
CA LEU A 196 -4.25 -21.20 6.24
C LEU A 196 -3.69 -21.04 4.82
N PHE A 197 -2.39 -20.79 4.70
CA PHE A 197 -1.70 -20.49 3.44
C PHE A 197 -1.03 -21.72 2.82
N ASP A 198 -1.28 -22.92 3.34
CA ASP A 198 -0.74 -24.16 2.78
C ASP A 198 -1.15 -24.32 1.31
N LEU A 199 -0.30 -24.88 0.45
CA LEU A 199 -0.56 -24.96 -0.98
C LEU A 199 -1.46 -26.14 -1.38
N VAL A 200 -1.62 -27.14 -0.50
CA VAL A 200 -2.38 -28.37 -0.74
C VAL A 200 -3.67 -28.38 0.09
N GLU A 201 -3.56 -28.05 1.37
CA GLU A 201 -4.66 -28.12 2.35
C GLU A 201 -5.08 -26.77 2.91
N GLY A 202 -4.52 -25.68 2.36
CA GLY A 202 -4.87 -24.32 2.76
C GLY A 202 -6.26 -23.90 2.27
N LYS A 203 -6.64 -22.68 2.61
CA LYS A 203 -7.93 -22.10 2.21
C LYS A 203 -7.74 -20.88 1.35
N ASP A 204 -8.71 -20.69 0.47
CA ASP A 204 -8.85 -19.44 -0.24
C ASP A 204 -9.35 -18.36 0.72
N ILE A 205 -8.93 -17.13 0.48
CA ILE A 205 -9.38 -15.92 1.17
C ILE A 205 -10.51 -15.30 0.36
N VAL A 206 -11.56 -14.87 1.05
CA VAL A 206 -12.66 -14.10 0.49
C VAL A 206 -12.48 -12.66 0.91
N LEU A 207 -12.12 -11.82 -0.07
CA LEU A 207 -11.92 -10.39 0.08
C LEU A 207 -13.20 -9.65 -0.35
N THR A 208 -13.90 -9.04 0.60
CA THR A 208 -15.07 -8.20 0.30
C THR A 208 -14.67 -6.72 0.44
N LEU A 209 -14.76 -6.00 -0.66
CA LEU A 209 -14.49 -4.58 -0.81
C LEU A 209 -15.80 -3.83 -0.66
N ASN A 210 -15.90 -2.85 0.24
CA ASN A 210 -17.08 -1.99 0.34
C ASN A 210 -16.67 -0.52 0.26
N ARG A 211 -17.43 0.27 -0.52
CA ARG A 211 -17.30 1.73 -0.52
C ARG A 211 -17.66 2.28 0.85
N VAL A 212 -16.89 3.25 1.32
CA VAL A 212 -17.14 3.93 2.59
C VAL A 212 -17.84 5.25 2.31
N PHE A 213 -19.02 5.43 2.90
CA PHE A 213 -19.79 6.66 2.84
C PHE A 213 -19.62 7.42 4.16
N ASP A 214 -19.63 8.76 4.09
CA ASP A 214 -19.62 9.59 5.29
C ASP A 214 -21.00 9.60 5.97
N THR A 215 -21.11 10.33 7.08
CA THR A 215 -22.36 10.47 7.84
C THR A 215 -23.47 11.15 7.05
N GLN A 216 -23.14 11.86 5.96
CA GLN A 216 -24.09 12.50 5.05
C GLN A 216 -24.42 11.63 3.82
N GLY A 217 -23.86 10.41 3.75
CA GLY A 217 -24.08 9.47 2.65
C GLY A 217 -23.24 9.75 1.41
N LYS A 218 -22.25 10.65 1.47
CA LYS A 218 -21.35 10.93 0.34
C LYS A 218 -20.22 9.90 0.29
N ASP A 219 -19.90 9.43 -0.92
CA ASP A 219 -18.78 8.51 -1.15
C ASP A 219 -17.46 9.20 -0.75
N THR A 220 -16.75 8.59 0.19
CA THR A 220 -15.46 9.13 0.68
C THR A 220 -14.29 8.77 -0.22
N ASN A 221 -14.52 8.06 -1.34
CA ASN A 221 -13.52 7.44 -2.19
C ASN A 221 -12.58 6.46 -1.43
N LYS A 222 -12.96 6.05 -0.22
CA LYS A 222 -12.24 5.05 0.57
C LYS A 222 -12.91 3.69 0.39
N ILE A 223 -12.09 2.66 0.33
CA ILE A 223 -12.53 1.27 0.30
C ILE A 223 -12.22 0.63 1.65
N SER A 224 -13.23 0.02 2.26
CA SER A 224 -13.07 -0.85 3.41
C SER A 224 -12.90 -2.29 2.96
N TYR A 225 -12.03 -3.02 3.64
CA TYR A 225 -11.73 -4.43 3.35
C TYR A 225 -12.28 -5.29 4.48
N GLN A 226 -13.20 -6.19 4.15
CA GLN A 226 -13.59 -7.32 4.98
C GLN A 226 -12.90 -8.57 4.43
N ILE A 227 -12.26 -9.33 5.31
CA ILE A 227 -11.47 -10.51 4.93
C ILE A 227 -12.00 -11.67 5.75
N THR A 228 -12.35 -12.76 5.07
CA THR A 228 -12.67 -14.05 5.68
C THR A 228 -11.95 -15.14 4.90
N ASP A 229 -11.88 -16.35 5.44
CA ASP A 229 -11.48 -17.53 4.67
C ASP A 229 -12.70 -18.24 4.08
N ALA A 230 -12.47 -19.07 3.07
CA ALA A 230 -13.48 -19.95 2.50
C ALA A 230 -13.85 -21.10 3.45
N ASN A 231 -15.04 -21.65 3.26
CA ASN A 231 -15.55 -22.71 4.14
C ASN A 231 -14.69 -23.98 4.10
N PHE A 232 -14.18 -24.35 2.92
CA PHE A 232 -13.47 -25.61 2.69
C PHE A 232 -12.02 -25.36 2.27
N SER A 233 -11.13 -26.26 2.71
CA SER A 233 -9.77 -26.33 2.20
C SER A 233 -9.77 -26.82 0.76
N THR A 234 -8.88 -26.26 -0.03
CA THR A 234 -8.72 -26.61 -1.45
C THR A 234 -7.24 -26.56 -1.81
N PRO A 235 -6.75 -27.41 -2.73
CA PRO A 235 -5.41 -27.25 -3.26
C PRO A 235 -5.28 -25.95 -4.07
N LEU A 236 -4.04 -25.54 -4.31
CA LEU A 236 -3.74 -24.40 -5.18
C LEU A 236 -4.32 -24.63 -6.58
N SER A 237 -4.11 -25.81 -7.16
CA SER A 237 -4.77 -26.28 -8.38
C SER A 237 -4.96 -27.79 -8.32
N ASN A 238 -5.92 -28.31 -9.09
CA ASN A 238 -6.05 -29.74 -9.34
C ASN A 238 -5.01 -30.24 -10.36
N ASP A 239 -4.38 -29.32 -11.09
CA ASP A 239 -3.25 -29.60 -11.99
C ASP A 239 -1.93 -29.20 -11.31
N ILE A 240 -1.09 -30.20 -11.06
CA ILE A 240 0.23 -30.04 -10.42
C ILE A 240 1.17 -29.20 -11.30
N MET A 241 1.08 -29.32 -12.63
CA MET A 241 1.93 -28.54 -13.53
C MET A 241 1.62 -27.05 -13.42
N GLN A 242 0.33 -26.70 -13.46
CA GLN A 242 -0.13 -25.34 -13.26
C GLN A 242 0.22 -24.79 -11.87
N ALA A 243 0.04 -25.59 -10.81
CA ALA A 243 0.43 -25.16 -9.46
C ALA A 243 1.94 -24.83 -9.39
N ASN A 244 2.79 -25.67 -9.97
CA ASN A 244 4.23 -25.44 -10.04
C ASN A 244 4.61 -24.22 -10.88
N GLU A 245 3.88 -23.96 -11.98
CA GLU A 245 4.06 -22.76 -12.79
C GLU A 245 3.81 -21.50 -11.97
N TRP A 246 2.74 -21.45 -11.19
CA TRP A 246 2.44 -20.28 -10.35
C TRP A 246 3.41 -20.11 -9.19
N ILE A 247 3.83 -21.19 -8.54
CA ILE A 247 4.81 -21.14 -7.44
C ILE A 247 6.13 -20.55 -7.95
N ASN A 248 6.59 -21.03 -9.10
CA ASN A 248 7.87 -20.66 -9.73
C ASN A 248 7.76 -19.50 -10.73
N ASP A 249 6.60 -18.85 -10.81
CA ASP A 249 6.39 -17.69 -11.68
C ASP A 249 7.46 -16.61 -11.38
N SER A 250 8.13 -16.17 -12.45
CA SER A 250 9.31 -15.31 -12.37
C SER A 250 9.00 -13.84 -12.06
N LYS A 251 7.72 -13.44 -12.04
CA LYS A 251 7.32 -12.06 -11.74
C LYS A 251 7.71 -11.70 -10.33
N LYS A 252 8.21 -10.49 -10.17
CA LYS A 252 8.64 -9.92 -8.90
C LYS A 252 7.75 -8.74 -8.54
N TRP A 253 7.70 -8.43 -7.25
CA TRP A 253 6.97 -7.26 -6.78
C TRP A 253 7.47 -5.95 -7.44
N THR A 254 8.74 -5.90 -7.87
CA THR A 254 9.33 -4.75 -8.59
C THR A 254 8.74 -4.55 -9.98
N ASP A 255 8.22 -5.62 -10.60
CA ASP A 255 7.55 -5.55 -11.89
C ASP A 255 6.18 -4.87 -11.73
N ALA A 256 5.54 -5.02 -10.56
CA ALA A 256 4.30 -4.32 -10.21
C ALA A 256 4.56 -2.94 -9.60
N TYR A 257 5.57 -2.76 -8.76
CA TYR A 257 5.77 -1.53 -8.01
C TYR A 257 7.15 -0.95 -8.32
N GLY A 258 7.20 -0.16 -9.39
CA GLY A 258 8.42 0.49 -9.85
C GLY A 258 9.05 1.40 -8.79
N ILE A 259 10.35 1.22 -8.58
CA ILE A 259 11.17 2.05 -7.69
C ILE A 259 11.52 3.35 -8.42
N LYS A 260 11.29 4.50 -7.78
CA LYS A 260 11.66 5.81 -8.35
C LYS A 260 13.07 6.20 -7.94
N GLN A 261 13.84 6.73 -8.88
CA GLN A 261 15.22 7.16 -8.65
C GLN A 261 15.31 8.34 -7.67
N TYR A 262 16.51 8.54 -7.11
CA TYR A 262 16.77 9.59 -6.14
C TYR A 262 16.34 10.97 -6.62
N ASP A 263 16.76 11.40 -7.82
CA ASP A 263 16.52 12.77 -8.29
C ASP A 263 15.02 13.05 -8.49
N TYR A 264 14.26 12.04 -8.97
CA TYR A 264 12.80 12.09 -9.00
C TYR A 264 12.22 12.30 -7.60
N LEU A 265 12.63 11.48 -6.62
CA LEU A 265 12.11 11.57 -5.26
C LEU A 265 12.56 12.84 -4.53
N LYS A 266 13.72 13.40 -4.91
CA LYS A 266 14.22 14.66 -4.40
C LYS A 266 13.36 15.83 -4.86
N ILE A 267 12.96 15.86 -6.14
CA ILE A 267 12.01 16.86 -6.66
C ILE A 267 10.65 16.74 -5.95
N ILE A 268 10.17 15.51 -5.72
CA ILE A 268 8.93 15.26 -4.97
C ILE A 268 9.05 15.75 -3.52
N SER A 269 10.21 15.60 -2.88
CA SER A 269 10.43 16.05 -1.49
C SER A 269 10.35 17.57 -1.34
N GLU A 270 10.55 18.30 -2.44
CA GLU A 270 10.42 19.75 -2.55
C GLU A 270 9.02 20.20 -2.98
N GLY A 271 8.07 19.27 -3.15
CA GLY A 271 6.71 19.58 -3.59
C GLY A 271 6.60 19.98 -5.06
N LYS A 272 7.64 19.71 -5.87
CA LYS A 272 7.72 20.06 -7.29
C LYS A 272 7.30 18.90 -8.19
N ILE A 273 7.06 19.19 -9.46
CA ILE A 273 6.67 18.20 -10.48
C ILE A 273 7.93 17.74 -11.24
N PRO A 274 8.32 16.45 -11.16
CA PRO A 274 9.45 15.93 -11.90
C PRO A 274 9.11 15.75 -13.39
N VAL A 275 9.96 16.30 -14.25
CA VAL A 275 9.91 16.16 -15.71
C VAL A 275 11.18 15.42 -16.13
N ARG A 276 11.04 14.45 -17.05
CA ARG A 276 12.19 13.73 -17.56
C ARG A 276 12.94 14.63 -18.54
N ASP A 277 14.24 14.79 -18.31
CA ASP A 277 15.13 15.47 -19.24
C ASP A 277 15.57 14.45 -20.31
N HIS A 278 15.12 14.67 -21.54
CA HIS A 278 15.43 13.78 -22.68
C HIS A 278 16.86 13.97 -23.20
N GLU A 279 17.54 15.08 -22.87
CA GLU A 279 18.90 15.37 -23.31
C GLU A 279 19.93 14.77 -22.35
N ASN A 280 19.69 14.88 -21.02
CA ASN A 280 20.64 14.44 -20.00
C ASN A 280 20.29 13.11 -19.32
N GLY A 281 19.14 12.50 -19.65
CA GLY A 281 18.71 11.21 -19.09
C GLY A 281 18.26 11.25 -17.62
N GLY A 282 18.09 12.44 -17.05
CA GLY A 282 17.73 12.68 -15.65
C GLY A 282 16.30 13.20 -15.42
N TYR A 283 16.05 13.73 -14.23
CA TYR A 283 14.82 14.46 -13.91
C TYR A 283 15.14 15.89 -13.49
N SER A 284 14.40 16.85 -14.03
CA SER A 284 14.40 18.25 -13.61
C SER A 284 13.02 18.61 -13.06
N SER A 285 12.94 19.65 -12.23
CA SER A 285 11.64 20.18 -11.81
C SER A 285 11.05 21.03 -12.92
N LYS A 286 9.76 20.85 -13.23
CA LYS A 286 8.99 21.82 -14.02
C LYS A 286 9.17 23.20 -13.37
N GLU A 287 9.50 24.24 -14.13
CA GLU A 287 9.50 25.60 -13.60
C GLU A 287 8.07 25.95 -13.18
N VAL A 288 7.87 25.98 -11.87
CA VAL A 288 6.63 26.41 -11.25
C VAL A 288 6.78 27.90 -10.97
N LYS A 289 5.81 28.73 -11.39
CA LYS A 289 5.81 30.17 -11.04
C LYS A 289 5.95 30.27 -9.52
N THR A 290 6.86 31.12 -9.03
CA THR A 290 7.26 31.24 -7.61
C THR A 290 6.10 31.32 -6.62
N ASN A 291 4.93 31.79 -7.05
CA ASN A 291 3.70 31.77 -6.24
C ASN A 291 3.23 30.35 -5.85
N ASP A 292 3.34 29.35 -6.72
CA ASP A 292 2.74 28.04 -6.42
C ASP A 292 3.63 27.19 -5.49
N ALA A 293 4.93 27.48 -5.39
CA ALA A 293 5.82 26.77 -4.44
C ALA A 293 5.52 27.19 -2.99
N ASN A 294 5.39 28.49 -2.75
CA ASN A 294 4.95 29.02 -1.45
C ASN A 294 3.53 28.58 -1.10
N GLN A 295 2.61 28.55 -2.08
CA GLN A 295 1.26 28.03 -1.87
C GLN A 295 1.24 26.53 -1.53
N ARG A 296 2.10 25.71 -2.13
CA ARG A 296 2.22 24.28 -1.80
C ARG A 296 2.79 24.03 -0.41
N GLU A 297 3.79 24.80 0.00
CA GLU A 297 4.31 24.71 1.36
C GLU A 297 3.26 25.15 2.39
N GLN A 298 2.52 26.22 2.09
CA GLN A 298 1.37 26.67 2.89
C GLN A 298 0.24 25.64 2.90
N GLU A 299 -0.06 24.97 1.80
CA GLU A 299 -1.07 23.91 1.70
C GLU A 299 -0.64 22.66 2.48
N ASN A 300 0.63 22.26 2.41
CA ASN A 300 1.18 21.18 3.24
C ASN A 300 1.09 21.52 4.74
N ALA A 301 1.37 22.77 5.11
CA ALA A 301 1.16 23.25 6.47
C ALA A 301 -0.33 23.31 6.85
N ARG A 302 -1.23 23.66 5.91
CA ARG A 302 -2.69 23.66 6.12
C ARG A 302 -3.20 22.25 6.39
N ILE A 303 -2.81 21.27 5.59
CA ILE A 303 -3.18 19.86 5.80
C ILE A 303 -2.60 19.32 7.10
N ALA A 304 -1.36 19.70 7.44
CA ALA A 304 -0.78 19.35 8.73
C ALA A 304 -1.63 19.87 9.91
N ARG A 305 -2.29 21.03 9.75
CA ARG A 305 -3.28 21.57 10.69
C ARG A 305 -4.62 20.84 10.64
N GLU A 306 -5.12 20.44 9.47
CA GLU A 306 -6.34 19.61 9.37
C GLU A 306 -6.14 18.24 10.06
N ILE A 307 -4.97 17.63 9.91
CA ILE A 307 -4.60 16.39 10.63
C ILE A 307 -4.54 16.62 12.15
N LEU A 308 -4.21 17.83 12.61
CA LEU A 308 -4.26 18.20 14.03
C LEU A 308 -5.70 18.29 14.53
N SER A 309 -6.61 18.91 13.78
CA SER A 309 -8.01 19.07 14.17
C SER A 309 -8.77 17.74 14.19
N GLU A 310 -8.60 16.90 13.15
CA GLU A 310 -9.23 15.56 13.10
C GLU A 310 -8.80 14.65 14.27
N HIS A 311 -7.54 14.76 14.72
CA HIS A 311 -7.06 14.02 15.89
C HIS A 311 -7.62 14.55 17.21
N GLN A 312 -7.89 15.86 17.33
CA GLN A 312 -8.50 16.45 18.53
C GLN A 312 -9.98 16.07 18.64
N GLU A 313 -10.73 16.10 17.54
CA GLU A 313 -12.13 15.68 17.51
C GLU A 313 -12.29 14.18 17.86
N GLN A 314 -11.40 13.33 17.36
CA GLN A 314 -11.38 11.90 17.71
C GLN A 314 -10.99 11.63 19.16
N GLN A 315 -10.22 12.51 19.81
CA GLN A 315 -9.88 12.37 21.23
C GLN A 315 -11.00 12.89 22.16
N GLN A 316 -11.71 13.95 21.75
CA GLN A 316 -12.86 14.47 22.49
C GLN A 316 -14.09 13.53 22.41
N ALA A 317 -14.24 12.77 21.33
CA ALA A 317 -15.32 11.78 21.19
C ALA A 317 -15.15 10.52 22.07
N VAL A 318 -14.02 10.36 22.78
CA VAL A 318 -13.68 9.14 23.56
C VAL A 318 -13.71 9.38 25.08
N GLU A 319 -13.97 10.60 25.56
CA GLU A 319 -14.21 10.83 27.00
C GLU A 319 -15.61 10.34 27.42
N PRO A 320 -15.74 9.34 28.32
CA PRO A 320 -17.06 8.92 28.79
C PRO A 320 -17.60 9.94 29.79
N GLN A 321 -18.80 10.48 29.51
CA GLN A 321 -19.59 11.16 30.50
C GLN A 321 -19.98 10.18 31.61
N THR A 322 -19.33 10.29 32.76
CA THR A 322 -19.77 9.69 34.02
C THR A 322 -20.90 10.52 34.64
N SER A 323 -21.83 9.83 35.33
CA SER A 323 -23.05 10.29 36.03
C SER A 323 -24.32 10.35 35.16
N SER A 324 -25.46 9.79 35.57
CA SER A 324 -25.86 9.16 36.82
C SER A 324 -27.11 8.30 36.58
N MET A 325 -27.23 7.22 37.34
CA MET A 325 -28.37 6.30 37.32
C MET A 325 -29.65 6.96 37.83
N VAL A 326 -30.77 6.79 37.11
CA VAL A 326 -32.12 6.69 37.70
C VAL A 326 -32.96 5.67 36.92
N ASN A 327 -33.47 4.67 37.66
CA ASN A 327 -34.40 3.62 37.26
C ASN A 327 -35.80 4.17 36.89
N THR A 328 -36.46 3.65 35.83
CA THR A 328 -37.85 3.11 35.84
C THR A 328 -38.23 2.51 34.46
N PRO A 329 -39.29 1.67 34.33
CA PRO A 329 -39.19 0.38 33.64
C PRO A 329 -39.90 0.32 32.27
N LEU A 330 -39.50 -0.72 31.52
CA LEU A 330 -40.05 -1.20 30.26
C LEU A 330 -41.60 -1.30 30.25
N LEU A 331 -42.21 -0.74 29.20
CA LEU A 331 -43.48 -1.23 28.67
C LEU A 331 -43.31 -1.58 27.19
N HIS A 332 -43.57 -2.86 26.92
CA HIS A 332 -43.69 -3.47 25.60
C HIS A 332 -44.75 -2.76 24.76
N GLN A 333 -44.45 -2.52 23.48
CA GLN A 333 -45.42 -2.64 22.39
C GLN A 333 -44.69 -2.90 21.07
N THR A 334 -45.15 -3.95 20.39
CA THR A 334 -44.68 -4.51 19.12
C THR A 334 -45.02 -3.61 17.92
N PRO A 335 -44.26 -3.70 16.80
CA PRO A 335 -44.46 -2.84 15.64
C PRO A 335 -45.32 -3.51 14.56
N SER A 336 -45.98 -2.70 13.74
CA SER A 336 -46.38 -3.07 12.38
C SER A 336 -46.51 -1.85 11.47
N PRO A 337 -46.36 -2.02 10.15
CA PRO A 337 -45.55 -1.13 9.32
C PRO A 337 -46.38 -0.36 8.30
N GLN A 338 -45.99 0.88 7.99
CA GLN A 338 -46.40 1.58 6.78
C GLN A 338 -45.27 2.48 6.25
N THR A 339 -44.60 2.02 5.20
CA THR A 339 -44.19 2.86 4.05
C THR A 339 -45.41 2.90 3.11
N PRO A 340 -45.55 3.79 2.10
CA PRO A 340 -44.50 4.62 1.48
C PRO A 340 -44.99 6.01 1.03
N LEU A 341 -44.15 6.65 0.21
CA LEU A 341 -44.46 7.57 -0.91
C LEU A 341 -43.69 8.91 -0.80
N PRO A 342 -43.49 9.63 -1.91
CA PRO A 342 -42.37 9.39 -2.82
C PRO A 342 -41.79 10.77 -3.25
N PHE A 343 -41.29 10.85 -4.48
CA PHE A 343 -41.02 12.06 -5.24
C PHE A 343 -39.75 12.81 -4.82
N ASN A 344 -39.04 13.52 -5.69
CA ASN A 344 -38.84 13.58 -7.16
C ASN A 344 -37.99 14.86 -7.29
N GLY A 345 -37.06 14.93 -8.23
CA GLY A 345 -36.44 16.22 -8.51
C GLY A 345 -35.03 16.15 -9.04
N ASN A 346 -34.92 15.90 -10.34
CA ASN A 346 -34.05 16.57 -11.31
C ASN A 346 -32.76 17.26 -10.80
N ASP A 347 -31.61 16.71 -11.22
CA ASP A 347 -30.60 17.31 -12.13
C ASP A 347 -30.04 18.74 -11.82
N PRO A 348 -28.79 19.13 -12.18
CA PRO A 348 -27.61 18.39 -12.65
C PRO A 348 -26.31 18.76 -11.86
N ASP A 349 -25.19 18.18 -12.30
CA ASP A 349 -23.79 18.62 -12.16
C ASP A 349 -22.88 18.14 -10.99
N LEU A 350 -21.90 17.34 -11.44
CA LEU A 350 -20.68 16.76 -10.86
C LEU A 350 -19.60 17.85 -10.53
N PRO A 351 -18.35 17.55 -10.06
CA PRO A 351 -17.67 16.26 -9.79
C PRO A 351 -16.86 16.15 -8.46
N PHE A 352 -16.30 14.94 -8.27
CA PHE A 352 -15.13 14.48 -7.47
C PHE A 352 -15.37 13.66 -6.19
#